data_AF-A0A950WD00-F1
#
_entry.id   AF-A0A950WD00-F1
#
_cell.length_a   1.000
_cell.length_b   1.000
_cell.length_c   1.000
_cell.angle_alpha   90.00
_cell.angle_beta   90.00
_cell.angle_gamma   90.00
#
_symmetry.space_group_name_H-M   'P 1'
#
loop_
_entity.id
_entity.type
_entity.pdbx_description
1 polymer ?
#
loop_
_entity_poly.entity_id
_entity_poly.type
_entity_poly.pdbx_seq_one_letter_code
_entity_poly.pdbx_strand_id
1 'polypeptide(L)'
;MKQIFYDDGLVQLASDGLTIRRYYFPLGTSKHIPYAQIKGVQQWHMGLWTGKGRLWGSGDLQHWFPLDLHRPRKETALILDIGTWVKPVITPDDPDRVLGLLQEQTARTLSG
;
A
#
# COMPACT_ATOMS: atom_id res chain seq x y z
N MET A 1 10.44 3.91 20.92
CA MET A 1 9.97 4.65 19.72
C MET A 1 10.10 3.70 18.53
N LYS A 2 9.17 3.73 17.57
CA LYS A 2 9.23 2.88 16.37
C LYS A 2 10.18 3.53 15.37
N GLN A 3 11.06 2.75 14.74
CA GLN A 3 11.91 3.26 13.67
C GLN A 3 11.06 3.42 12.41
N ILE A 4 11.09 4.61 11.78
CA ILE A 4 10.38 4.89 10.54
C ILE A 4 11.37 4.85 9.38
N PHE A 5 11.09 4.04 8.37
CA PHE A 5 11.93 3.89 7.17
C PHE A 5 11.43 4.77 6.01
N TYR A 6 10.12 5.00 5.97
CA TYR A 6 9.43 5.79 4.95
C TYR A 6 8.11 6.35 5.49
N ASP A 7 7.77 7.58 5.12
CA ASP A 7 6.47 8.18 5.36
C ASP A 7 6.18 9.30 4.34
N ASP A 8 5.09 9.18 3.59
CA ASP A 8 4.63 10.19 2.63
C ASP A 8 3.27 10.81 3.01
N GLY A 9 2.81 10.56 4.25
CA GLY A 9 1.51 11.02 4.72
C GLY A 9 0.33 10.12 4.33
N LEU A 10 0.43 9.28 3.29
CA LEU A 10 -0.56 8.24 2.97
C LEU A 10 -0.09 6.86 3.42
N VAL A 11 1.19 6.58 3.21
CA VAL A 11 1.87 5.31 3.44
C VAL A 11 3.01 5.55 4.43
N GLN A 12 3.10 4.72 5.45
CA GLN A 12 4.23 4.71 6.38
C GLN A 12 4.76 3.28 6.53
N LEU A 13 6.07 3.11 6.40
CA LEU A 13 6.76 1.86 6.72
C LEU A 13 7.58 2.11 7.98
N ALA A 14 7.28 1.35 9.04
CA ALA A 14 7.99 1.38 10.30
C ALA A 14 8.53 -0.01 10.64
N SER A 15 9.29 -0.12 11.72
CA SER A 15 9.89 -1.38 12.17
C SER A 15 8.89 -2.51 12.43
N ASP A 16 7.62 -2.19 12.71
CA ASP A 16 6.57 -3.15 13.05
C ASP A 16 5.58 -3.45 11.92
N GLY A 17 5.65 -2.70 10.81
CA GLY A 17 4.81 -2.96 9.65
C GLY A 17 4.54 -1.75 8.76
N LEU A 18 3.60 -1.97 7.86
CA LEU A 18 3.06 -0.99 6.93
C LEU A 18 1.78 -0.39 7.50
N THR A 19 1.70 0.94 7.50
CA THR A 19 0.45 1.69 7.75
C THR A 19 -0.03 2.34 6.47
N ILE A 20 -1.29 2.09 6.12
CA ILE A 20 -2.01 2.76 5.05
C ILE A 20 -3.05 3.69 5.69
N ARG A 21 -2.84 5.00 5.59
CA ARG A 21 -3.76 6.00 6.12
C ARG A 21 -4.98 6.13 5.20
N ARG A 22 -6.10 6.59 5.76
CA ARG A 22 -7.35 6.83 5.01
C ARG A 22 -7.85 5.60 4.25
N TYR A 23 -7.69 4.42 4.85
CA TYR A 23 -7.97 3.15 4.20
C TYR A 23 -9.46 2.80 4.23
N TYR A 24 -10.08 2.79 5.42
CA TYR A 24 -11.44 2.29 5.59
C TYR A 24 -12.49 3.36 5.29
N PHE A 25 -13.30 3.10 4.27
CA PHE A 25 -14.49 3.91 3.97
C PHE A 25 -15.59 3.67 5.02
N PRO A 26 -16.33 4.69 5.47
CA PRO A 26 -16.25 6.11 5.09
C PRO A 26 -15.40 6.98 6.02
N LEU A 27 -14.89 6.44 7.14
CA LEU A 27 -14.26 7.24 8.21
C LEU A 27 -12.81 7.62 7.94
N GLY A 28 -12.14 6.97 6.98
CA GLY A 28 -10.74 7.24 6.67
C GLY A 28 -9.78 6.78 7.76
N THR A 29 -10.15 5.79 8.57
CA THR A 29 -9.23 5.21 9.55
C THR A 29 -8.11 4.44 8.87
N SER A 30 -6.97 4.37 9.54
CA SER A 30 -5.78 3.70 9.01
C SER A 30 -5.90 2.18 9.10
N LYS A 31 -5.25 1.48 8.17
CA LYS A 31 -5.01 0.04 8.23
C LYS A 31 -3.54 -0.20 8.52
N HIS A 32 -3.25 -0.99 9.54
CA HIS A 32 -1.90 -1.50 9.82
C HIS A 32 -1.78 -2.95 9.35
N ILE A 33 -0.65 -3.28 8.72
CA ILE A 33 -0.35 -4.60 8.17
C ILE A 33 1.08 -4.97 8.61
N PRO A 34 1.24 -5.93 9.54
CA PRO A 34 2.55 -6.47 9.89
C PRO A 34 3.23 -7.11 8.67
N TYR A 35 4.56 -7.02 8.57
CA TYR A 35 5.30 -7.60 7.43
C TYR A 35 5.07 -9.11 7.27
N ALA A 36 4.88 -9.85 8.37
CA ALA A 36 4.53 -11.27 8.37
C ALA A 36 3.25 -11.61 7.59
N GLN A 37 2.33 -10.64 7.44
CA GLN A 37 1.09 -10.85 6.70
C GLN A 37 1.23 -10.55 5.22
N ILE A 38 2.29 -9.87 4.79
CA ILE A 38 2.53 -9.51 3.39
C ILE A 38 3.22 -10.69 2.69
N LYS A 39 2.47 -11.39 1.84
CA LYS A 39 2.93 -12.57 1.10
C LYS A 39 3.56 -12.23 -0.25
N GLY A 40 3.24 -11.06 -0.78
CA GLY A 40 3.73 -10.61 -2.07
C GLY A 40 3.38 -9.15 -2.33
N VAL A 41 4.17 -8.52 -3.18
CA VAL A 41 3.95 -7.15 -3.64
C VAL A 41 4.13 -7.14 -5.15
N GLN A 42 3.13 -6.63 -5.86
CA GLN A 42 3.18 -6.47 -7.31
C GLN A 42 3.16 -4.98 -7.65
N GLN A 43 4.13 -4.54 -8.46
CA GLN A 43 4.13 -3.21 -9.04
C GLN A 43 3.21 -3.17 -10.26
N TRP A 44 2.40 -2.13 -10.37
CA TRP A 44 1.45 -1.94 -11.46
C TRP A 44 1.48 -0.51 -11.98
N HIS A 45 1.77 -0.34 -13.27
CA HIS A 45 1.67 0.94 -13.96
C HIS A 45 0.19 1.29 -14.21
N MET A 46 -0.24 2.44 -13.68
CA MET A 46 -1.58 2.96 -13.80
C MET A 46 -1.74 3.81 -15.07
N GLY A 47 -2.61 3.37 -15.98
CA GLY A 47 -3.09 4.17 -17.10
C GLY A 47 -4.36 4.97 -16.75
N LEU A 48 -4.75 5.89 -17.63
CA LEU A 48 -6.00 6.66 -17.51
C LEU A 48 -7.24 5.75 -17.35
N TRP A 49 -7.22 4.58 -17.98
CA TRP A 49 -8.32 3.62 -18.00
C TRP A 49 -8.27 2.58 -16.87
N THR A 50 -7.20 2.53 -16.07
CA THR A 50 -6.99 1.49 -15.04
C THR A 50 -7.30 1.98 -13.62
N GLY A 51 -8.14 3.01 -13.47
CA GLY A 51 -8.57 3.50 -12.16
C GLY A 51 -7.72 4.63 -11.56
N LYS A 52 -6.86 5.29 -12.35
CA LYS A 52 -6.10 6.48 -11.94
C LYS A 52 -6.99 7.59 -11.35
N GLY A 53 -8.24 7.71 -11.81
CA GLY A 53 -9.25 8.63 -11.27
C GLY A 53 -10.06 8.12 -10.07
N ARG A 54 -9.94 6.84 -9.68
CA ARG A 54 -10.66 6.30 -8.52
C ARG A 54 -9.96 6.82 -7.28
N LEU A 55 -10.59 7.71 -6.51
CA LEU A 55 -9.96 8.32 -5.34
C LEU A 55 -10.02 7.42 -4.10
N TRP A 56 -11.05 6.59 -3.94
CA TRP A 56 -11.24 5.71 -2.78
C TRP A 56 -12.07 4.47 -3.14
N GLY A 57 -11.82 3.36 -2.46
CA GLY A 57 -12.64 2.15 -2.52
C GLY A 57 -12.19 1.23 -3.63
N SER A 58 -13.12 0.42 -4.14
CA SER A 58 -12.84 -0.59 -5.16
C SER A 58 -13.70 -0.39 -6.40
N GLY A 59 -13.20 -0.84 -7.56
CA GLY A 59 -13.96 -0.91 -8.81
C GLY A 59 -14.38 -2.33 -9.20
N ASP A 60 -13.68 -3.34 -8.67
CA ASP A 60 -13.82 -4.76 -9.01
C ASP A 60 -13.97 -5.66 -7.75
N LEU A 61 -14.12 -5.06 -6.58
CA LEU A 61 -14.18 -5.68 -5.25
C LEU A 61 -12.90 -6.41 -4.81
N GLN A 62 -11.92 -6.58 -5.70
CA GLN A 62 -10.65 -7.23 -5.41
C GLN A 62 -9.60 -6.20 -5.00
N HIS A 63 -9.48 -5.09 -5.72
CA HIS A 63 -8.47 -4.06 -5.48
C HIS A 63 -9.06 -2.93 -4.65
N TRP A 64 -8.56 -2.75 -3.43
CA TRP A 64 -9.03 -1.71 -2.52
C TRP A 64 -8.03 -0.57 -2.39
N PHE A 65 -8.43 0.60 -2.85
CA PHE A 65 -7.62 1.81 -2.80
C PHE A 65 -7.99 2.66 -1.58
N PRO A 66 -7.03 3.18 -0.78
CA PRO A 66 -7.32 4.19 0.24
C PRO A 66 -7.71 5.52 -0.41
N LEU A 67 -8.23 6.47 0.38
CA LEU A 67 -8.49 7.82 -0.11
C LEU A 67 -7.18 8.54 -0.43
N ASP A 68 -6.89 8.70 -1.73
CA ASP A 68 -5.72 9.43 -2.24
C ASP A 68 -6.15 10.46 -3.28
N LEU A 69 -6.19 11.73 -2.88
CA LEU A 69 -6.55 12.85 -3.76
C LEU A 69 -5.47 13.16 -4.80
N HIS A 70 -4.24 12.70 -4.58
CA HIS A 70 -3.11 12.93 -5.48
C HIS A 70 -2.91 11.78 -6.47
N ARG A 71 -3.61 10.64 -6.31
CA ARG A 71 -3.53 9.48 -7.21
C ARG A 71 -3.63 9.82 -8.70
N PRO A 72 -4.49 10.76 -9.15
CA PRO A 72 -4.54 11.12 -10.58
C PRO A 72 -3.24 11.68 -11.15
N ARG A 73 -2.27 12.06 -10.32
CA ARG A 73 -0.93 12.52 -10.73
C ARG A 73 0.14 11.43 -10.66
N LYS A 74 -0.19 10.28 -10.06
CA LYS A 74 0.72 9.15 -9.87
C LYS A 74 0.60 8.17 -11.04
N GLU A 75 1.70 7.46 -11.31
CA GLU A 75 1.78 6.52 -12.43
C GLU A 75 1.96 5.08 -11.99
N THR A 76 2.34 4.84 -10.74
CA THR A 76 2.64 3.51 -10.23
C THR A 76 1.87 3.24 -8.95
N ALA A 77 1.27 2.06 -8.88
CA ALA A 77 0.66 1.50 -7.67
C ALA A 77 1.40 0.23 -7.26
N LEU A 78 1.34 -0.09 -5.97
CA LEU A 78 1.77 -1.36 -5.42
C LEU A 78 0.54 -2.10 -4.90
N ILE A 79 0.33 -3.32 -5.40
CA ILE A 79 -0.74 -4.22 -4.99
C ILE A 79 -0.17 -5.18 -3.96
N LEU A 80 -0.79 -5.23 -2.79
CA LEU A 80 -0.35 -6.06 -1.67
C LEU A 80 -1.16 -7.35 -1.62
N ASP A 81 -0.46 -8.48 -1.65
CA ASP A 81 -1.03 -9.76 -1.26
C ASP A 81 -0.88 -9.96 0.24
N ILE A 82 -2.00 -9.94 0.97
CA ILE A 82 -2.04 -10.21 2.41
C ILE A 82 -2.71 -11.55 2.75
N GLY A 83 -2.87 -12.44 1.77
CA GLY A 83 -3.53 -13.74 1.94
C GLY A 83 -5.06 -13.70 1.97
N THR A 84 -5.67 -12.54 1.69
CA THR A 84 -7.12 -12.37 1.55
C THR A 84 -7.52 -12.11 0.10
N TRP A 85 -8.81 -12.28 -0.21
CA TRP A 85 -9.38 -11.92 -1.51
C TRP A 85 -9.15 -10.45 -1.87
N VAL A 86 -9.45 -9.55 -0.93
CA VAL A 86 -9.20 -8.11 -1.10
C VAL A 86 -7.71 -7.83 -1.00
N LYS A 87 -7.18 -7.16 -2.03
CA LYS A 87 -5.79 -6.72 -2.15
C LYS A 87 -5.73 -5.21 -1.89
N PRO A 88 -5.12 -4.77 -0.77
CA PRO A 88 -4.81 -3.35 -0.59
C PRO A 88 -3.94 -2.83 -1.72
N VAL A 89 -4.30 -1.69 -2.29
CA VAL A 89 -3.49 -1.01 -3.31
C VAL A 89 -3.01 0.32 -2.76
N ILE A 90 -1.70 0.53 -2.76
CA ILE A 90 -1.07 1.78 -2.31
C ILE A 90 -0.43 2.50 -3.49
N THR A 91 -0.39 3.82 -3.41
CA THR A 91 0.19 4.70 -4.42
C THR A 91 1.19 5.62 -3.73
N PRO A 92 2.36 5.10 -3.28
CA PRO A 92 3.34 5.90 -2.58
C PRO A 92 3.97 6.96 -3.50
N ASP A 93 4.55 8.00 -2.91
CA ASP A 93 5.26 9.04 -3.67
C ASP A 93 6.59 8.52 -4.26
N ASP A 94 7.19 7.49 -3.66
CA ASP A 94 8.41 6.81 -4.14
C ASP A 94 8.18 5.28 -4.20
N PRO A 95 7.59 4.77 -5.29
CA PRO A 95 7.21 3.36 -5.42
C PRO A 95 8.38 2.39 -5.34
N ASP A 96 9.52 2.72 -5.92
CA ASP A 96 10.68 1.84 -5.99
C ASP A 96 11.32 1.70 -4.60
N ARG A 97 11.44 2.81 -3.86
CA ARG A 97 11.90 2.78 -2.46
C ARG A 97 10.96 1.98 -1.57
N VAL A 98 9.65 2.17 -1.70
CA VAL A 98 8.68 1.42 -0.90
C VAL A 98 8.71 -0.06 -1.24
N LEU A 99 8.81 -0.44 -2.52
CA LEU A 99 8.93 -1.82 -2.94
C LEU A 99 10.18 -2.49 -2.35
N GLY A 100 11.34 -1.84 -2.44
CA GLY A 100 12.59 -2.36 -1.89
C GLY A 100 12.52 -2.55 -0.36
N LEU A 101 11.96 -1.58 0.36
CA LEU A 101 11.75 -1.70 1.81
C LEU A 101 10.78 -2.83 2.18
N LEU A 102 9.68 -3.01 1.44
CA LEU A 102 8.75 -4.11 1.67
C LEU A 102 9.43 -5.47 1.46
N GLN A 103 10.22 -5.63 0.40
CA GLN A 103 10.98 -6.85 0.13
C GLN A 103 12.01 -7.14 1.23
N GLU A 104 12.74 -6.12 1.68
CA GLU A 104 13.72 -6.26 2.75
C GLU A 104 13.07 -6.70 4.08
N GLN A 105 11.99 -6.02 4.49
CA GLN A 105 11.35 -6.29 5.78
C GLN A 105 10.59 -7.62 5.80
N THR A 106 9.98 -8.01 4.68
CA THR A 106 9.33 -9.32 4.54
C THR A 106 10.35 -10.46 4.57
N ALA A 107 11.48 -10.33 3.87
CA ALA A 107 12.56 -11.32 3.92
C ALA A 107 13.16 -11.49 5.31
N ARG A 108 13.35 -10.39 6.06
CA ARG A 108 13.81 -10.42 7.46
C ARG A 108 12.86 -11.21 8.36
N THR A 109 11.55 -11.03 8.16
CA THR A 109 10.52 -11.71 8.97
C THR A 109 10.48 -13.22 8.71
N LEU A 110 10.82 -13.66 7.50
CA LEU A 110 10.90 -15.09 7.14
C LEU A 110 12.18 -15.77 7.65
N SER A 111 13.21 -14.99 7.99
CA SER A 111 14.52 -15.50 8.40
C SER A 111 14.72 -15.55 9.93
N GLY A 112 13.73 -15.10 10.70
CA GLY A 112 13.76 -15.07 12.17
C GLY A 112 12.67 -15.89 12.81
#